data_AF-K1TLY6-F1
#
_entry.id   AF-K1TLY6-F1
#
_cell.length_a   1.000
_cell.length_b   1.000
_cell.length_c   1.000
_cell.angle_alpha   90.00
_cell.angle_beta   90.00
_cell.angle_gamma   90.00
#
_symmetry.space_group_name_H-M   'P 1'
#
loop_
_entity.id
_entity.type
_entity.pdbx_description
1 polymer ?
#
loop_
_entity_poly.entity_id
_entity_poly.type
_entity_poly.pdbx_seq_one_letter_code
_entity_poly.pdbx_strand_id
1 'polypeptide(L)'
;MRTLKELLETLGDRRMTVLRELTKKHETAFTTTLSEAVAYYEAEAPRGECVLVLEGRSRQQMKEESQAAWKEMDIEEHMQKYLDQGMDKKKR
;
A
#
# COMPACT_ATOMS: atom_id res chain seq x y z
N MET A 1 12.77 14.22 5.94
CA MET A 1 12.24 13.36 7.02
C MET A 1 10.73 13.23 7.06
N ARG A 2 9.97 14.28 6.73
CA ARG A 2 8.50 14.25 6.73
C ARG A 2 7.92 13.08 5.89
N THR A 3 8.44 12.87 4.69
CA THR A 3 7.96 11.81 3.77
C THR A 3 8.09 10.39 4.34
N LEU A 4 9.23 10.02 4.94
CA LEU A 4 9.40 8.67 5.48
C LEU A 4 8.49 8.41 6.69
N LYS A 5 8.26 9.43 7.53
CA LYS A 5 7.31 9.34 8.65
C LYS A 5 5.87 9.20 8.16
N GLU A 6 5.47 10.02 7.19
CA GLU A 6 4.14 9.92 6.56
C GLU A 6 3.93 8.55 5.89
N LEU A 7 4.96 8.00 5.22
CA LEU A 7 4.90 6.65 4.64
C LEU A 7 4.77 5.57 5.72
N LEU A 8 5.49 5.68 6.83
CA LEU A 8 5.39 4.74 7.96
C LEU A 8 3.99 4.78 8.61
N GLU A 9 3.43 5.98 8.81
CA GLU A 9 2.10 6.15 9.39
C GLU A 9 0.98 5.64 8.47
N THR A 10 1.12 5.81 7.15
CA THR A 10 0.08 5.43 6.18
C THR A 10 0.16 3.99 5.71
N LEU A 11 1.38 3.46 5.51
CA LEU A 11 1.59 2.12 4.95
C LEU A 11 1.93 1.08 6.02
N GLY A 12 2.28 1.51 7.23
CA GLY A 12 2.84 0.66 8.27
C GLY A 12 4.31 0.32 8.02
N ASP A 13 4.88 -0.50 8.90
CA ASP A 13 6.28 -0.90 8.77
C ASP A 13 6.44 -1.99 7.69
N ARG A 14 7.09 -1.62 6.59
CA ARG A 14 7.29 -2.48 5.41
C ARG A 14 8.75 -2.44 4.97
N ARG A 15 9.17 -3.48 4.25
CA ARG A 15 10.50 -3.50 3.68
C ARG A 15 10.60 -2.47 2.55
N MET A 16 11.77 -1.87 2.46
CA MET A 16 12.12 -0.93 1.41
C MET A 16 13.59 -1.02 1.04
N THR A 17 13.92 -0.61 -0.16
CA THR A 17 15.29 -0.40 -0.60
C THR A 17 15.50 1.08 -0.87
N VAL A 18 16.55 1.63 -0.30
CA VAL A 18 16.95 3.03 -0.52
C VAL A 18 18.18 3.05 -1.41
N LEU A 19 18.11 3.81 -2.50
CA LEU A 19 19.22 4.04 -3.41
C LEU A 19 19.63 5.51 -3.32
N ARG A 20 20.93 5.77 -3.13
CA ARG A 20 21.50 7.13 -3.06
C ARG A 20 22.75 7.29 -3.93
N GLU A 21 23.00 8.53 -4.34
CA GLU A 21 24.17 8.99 -5.11
C GLU A 21 24.33 8.45 -6.54
N LEU A 22 23.34 8.67 -7.43
CA LEU A 22 23.43 8.28 -8.85
C LEU A 22 24.57 8.96 -9.65
N THR A 23 25.17 10.06 -9.17
CA THR A 23 26.06 10.90 -10.00
C THR A 23 27.56 10.86 -9.67
N LYS A 24 28.00 10.07 -8.67
CA LYS A 24 29.44 9.94 -8.35
C LYS A 24 29.84 8.53 -7.90
N LYS A 25 30.16 7.62 -8.84
CA LYS A 25 30.96 6.37 -8.67
C LYS A 25 30.63 5.39 -7.53
N HIS A 26 29.70 5.70 -6.62
CA HIS A 26 29.38 4.97 -5.40
C HIS A 26 27.87 4.90 -5.24
N GLU A 27 27.22 4.13 -6.13
CA GLU A 27 25.82 3.75 -5.91
C GLU A 27 25.74 2.95 -4.61
N THR A 28 25.03 3.50 -3.63
CA THR A 28 24.72 2.76 -2.40
C THR A 28 23.25 2.40 -2.43
N ALA A 29 22.99 1.10 -2.55
CA ALA A 29 21.66 0.53 -2.38
C ALA A 29 21.68 -0.35 -1.13
N PHE A 30 20.75 -0.13 -0.22
CA PHE A 30 20.59 -0.99 0.94
C PHE A 30 19.11 -1.27 1.21
N THR A 31 18.84 -2.50 1.63
CA THR A 31 17.52 -2.97 2.01
C THR A 31 17.34 -2.80 3.52
N THR A 32 16.20 -2.27 3.91
CA THR A 32 15.86 -1.95 5.29
C THR A 32 14.33 -1.95 5.45
N THR A 33 13.82 -1.56 6.60
CA THR A 33 12.41 -1.31 6.85
C THR A 33 12.13 0.20 6.91
N LEU A 34 10.86 0.61 6.79
CA LEU A 34 10.48 2.03 6.94
C LEU A 34 10.88 2.58 8.32
N SER A 35 10.69 1.78 9.38
CA SER A 35 11.08 2.17 10.74
C SER A 35 12.59 2.39 10.88
N GLU A 36 13.39 1.45 10.38
CA GLU A 36 14.86 1.57 10.36
C GLU A 36 15.34 2.71 9.46
N ALA A 37 14.72 2.93 8.30
CA ALA A 37 15.06 4.04 7.41
C ALA A 37 14.80 5.40 8.08
N VAL A 38 13.68 5.53 8.81
CA VAL A 38 13.40 6.74 9.60
C VAL A 38 14.49 6.95 10.64
N ALA A 39 14.84 5.93 11.42
CA ALA A 39 15.89 6.01 12.44
C ALA A 39 17.27 6.34 11.83
N TYR A 40 17.62 5.71 10.72
CA TYR A 40 18.87 5.94 9.99
C TYR A 40 18.98 7.39 9.54
N TYR A 41 17.94 7.93 8.91
CA TYR A 41 17.96 9.30 8.41
C TYR A 41 17.74 10.36 9.49
N GLU A 42 17.32 9.97 10.70
CA GLU A 42 17.27 10.86 11.88
C GLU A 42 18.68 11.08 12.43
N ALA A 43 19.53 10.05 12.40
CA ALA A 43 20.93 10.15 12.76
C ALA A 43 21.77 10.80 11.65
N GLU A 44 21.47 10.53 10.37
CA GLU A 44 22.24 11.01 9.23
C GLU A 44 21.33 11.61 8.15
N ALA A 45 21.31 12.94 8.03
CA ALA A 45 20.42 13.60 7.07
C ALA A 45 20.68 13.14 5.61
N PRO A 46 19.63 12.84 4.83
CA PRO A 46 19.79 12.43 3.44
C PRO A 46 20.47 13.54 2.62
N ARG A 47 21.47 13.17 1.82
CA ARG A 47 22.20 14.06 0.92
C ARG A 47 21.94 13.66 -0.53
N GLY A 48 21.58 14.63 -1.36
CA GLY A 48 21.33 14.43 -2.79
C GLY A 48 19.97 13.79 -3.08
N GLU A 49 19.80 13.35 -4.33
CA GLU A 49 18.60 12.62 -4.77
C GLU A 49 18.66 11.18 -4.30
N CYS A 50 17.52 10.66 -3.85
CA CYS A 50 17.34 9.30 -3.37
C CYS A 50 16.11 8.67 -4.00
N VAL A 51 16.25 7.39 -4.39
CA VAL A 51 15.16 6.58 -4.93
C VAL A 51 14.73 5.58 -3.87
N LEU A 52 13.42 5.50 -3.61
CA LEU A 52 12.83 4.59 -2.62
C LEU A 52 12.01 3.53 -3.36
N VAL A 53 12.32 2.26 -3.12
CA VAL A 53 11.55 1.12 -3.62
C VAL A 53 10.86 0.46 -2.44
N LEU A 54 9.53 0.51 -2.41
CA LEU A 54 8.71 -0.01 -1.31
C LEU A 54 8.13 -1.38 -1.64
N GLU A 55 8.05 -2.26 -0.64
CA GLU A 55 7.33 -3.53 -0.76
C GLU A 55 5.83 -3.27 -0.99
N GLY A 56 5.34 -3.78 -2.12
CA GLY A 56 3.92 -3.72 -2.47
C GLY A 56 3.04 -4.54 -1.51
N ARG A 57 1.72 -4.42 -1.66
CA ARG A 57 0.78 -5.25 -0.88
C ARG A 57 1.02 -6.74 -1.17
N SER A 58 0.93 -7.56 -0.12
CA SER A 58 1.01 -9.01 -0.31
C SER A 58 -0.20 -9.51 -1.08
N ARG A 59 -0.04 -10.59 -1.84
CA ARG A 59 -1.16 -11.24 -2.55
C ARG A 59 -2.29 -11.64 -1.59
N GLN A 60 -1.95 -11.91 -0.33
CA GLN A 60 -2.91 -12.27 0.70
C GLN A 60 -3.71 -11.04 1.16
N GLN A 61 -3.05 -9.91 1.44
CA GLN A 61 -3.71 -8.63 1.74
C GLN A 61 -4.64 -8.19 0.60
N MET A 62 -4.19 -8.33 -0.65
CA MET A 62 -5.04 -8.02 -1.82
C MET A 62 -6.30 -8.90 -1.89
N LYS A 63 -6.21 -10.18 -1.50
CA LYS A 63 -7.37 -11.09 -1.43
C LYS A 63 -8.32 -10.72 -0.29
N GLU A 64 -7.79 -10.38 0.86
CA GLU A 64 -8.58 -9.96 2.03
C GLU A 64 -9.30 -8.63 1.77
N GLU A 65 -8.62 -7.64 1.17
CA GLU A 65 -9.21 -6.36 0.79
C GLU A 65 -10.25 -6.49 -0.31
N SER A 66 -10.01 -7.34 -1.32
CA SER A 66 -11.04 -7.61 -2.32
C SER A 66 -12.26 -8.24 -1.65
N GLN A 67 -12.09 -9.27 -0.83
CA GLN A 67 -13.20 -9.86 -0.06
C GLN A 67 -13.91 -8.85 0.86
N ALA A 68 -13.18 -7.90 1.48
CA ALA A 68 -13.76 -6.84 2.28
C ALA A 68 -14.56 -5.84 1.42
N ALA A 69 -14.04 -5.44 0.27
CA ALA A 69 -14.74 -4.59 -0.69
C ALA A 69 -16.02 -5.25 -1.25
N TRP A 70 -16.03 -6.58 -1.42
CA TRP A 70 -17.24 -7.34 -1.76
C TRP A 70 -18.25 -7.40 -0.61
N LYS A 71 -17.80 -7.25 0.65
CA LYS A 71 -18.68 -7.22 1.84
C LYS A 71 -19.21 -5.82 2.16
N GLU A 72 -18.48 -4.77 1.79
CA GLU A 72 -18.92 -3.36 1.94
C GLU A 72 -19.83 -2.90 0.80
N MET A 73 -19.89 -3.62 -0.33
CA MET A 73 -20.98 -3.47 -1.28
C MET A 73 -22.27 -4.01 -0.66
N ASP A 74 -23.13 -3.08 -0.30
CA ASP A 74 -24.37 -3.27 0.43
C ASP A 74 -25.26 -4.36 -0.21
N ILE A 75 -25.76 -5.26 0.63
CA ILE A 75 -26.73 -6.29 0.24
C ILE A 75 -28.00 -5.62 -0.33
N GLU A 76 -28.33 -4.41 0.13
CA GLU A 76 -29.46 -3.62 -0.37
C GLU A 76 -29.32 -3.25 -1.85
N GLU A 77 -28.14 -2.82 -2.32
CA GLU A 77 -27.92 -2.44 -3.72
C GLU A 77 -28.00 -3.66 -4.67
N HIS A 78 -27.53 -4.83 -4.21
CA HIS A 78 -27.70 -6.08 -4.94
C HIS A 78 -29.16 -6.53 -5.01
N MET A 79 -29.92 -6.40 -3.93
CA MET A 79 -31.33 -6.81 -3.89
C MET A 79 -32.20 -5.95 -4.81
N GLN A 80 -31.92 -4.65 -4.89
CA GLN A 80 -32.66 -3.71 -5.74
C GLN A 80 -32.45 -4.02 -7.24
N LYS A 81 -31.23 -4.42 -7.63
CA LYS A 81 -30.91 -4.86 -9.00
C LYS A 81 -31.64 -6.16 -9.38
N TYR A 82 -31.84 -7.09 -8.43
CA TYR A 82 -32.61 -8.32 -8.66
C TYR A 82 -34.13 -8.07 -8.69
N LEU A 83 -34.64 -7.07 -7.98
CA LEU A 83 -36.04 -6.65 -8.03
C LEU A 83 -36.38 -5.93 -9.35
N ASP A 84 -35.47 -5.10 -9.88
CA ASP A 84 -35.64 -4.38 -11.15
C ASP A 84 -35.45 -5.26 -12.40
N GLN A 85 -34.74 -6.39 -12.28
CA GLN A 85 -34.58 -7.37 -13.39
C GLN A 85 -35.81 -8.27 -13.62
N GLY A 86 -36.96 -7.94 -13.04
CA GLY A 86 -38.23 -8.52 -13.45
C GLY A 86 -38.30 -10.04 -13.26
N MET A 87 -37.79 -10.57 -12.15
CA MET A 87 -38.20 -11.90 -11.71
C MET A 87 -39.66 -11.82 -11.26
N ASP A 88 -40.54 -11.94 -12.24
CA ASP A 88 -41.95 -12.15 -12.05
C ASP A 88 -42.11 -13.30 -11.06
N LYS A 89 -42.83 -13.05 -9.96
CA LYS A 89 -43.15 -14.07 -8.97
C LYS A 89 -43.72 -15.25 -9.73
N LYS A 90 -43.01 -16.37 -9.73
CA LYS A 90 -43.54 -17.64 -10.25
C LYS A 90 -44.73 -18.02 -9.35
N LYS A 91 -45.91 -17.52 -9.68
CA LYS A 91 -47.18 -17.94 -9.09
C LYS A 91 -47.31 -19.43 -9.38
N ARG A 92 -47.39 -20.20 -8.31
CA ARG A 92 -47.89 -21.56 -8.33
C ARG A 92 -49.37 -21.53 -7.98
#